data_AF-A0A535BND5-F1
#
_entry.id   AF-A0A535BND5-F1
#
_cell.length_a   1.000
_cell.length_b   1.000
_cell.length_c   1.000
_cell.angle_alpha   90.00
_cell.angle_beta   90.00
_cell.angle_gamma   90.00
#
_symmetry.space_group_name_H-M   'P 1'
#
loop_
_entity.id
_entity.type
_entity.pdbx_description
1 polymer ?
#
loop_
_entity_poly.entity_id
_entity_poly.type
_entity_poly.pdbx_seq_one_letter_code
_entity_poly.pdbx_strand_id
1 'polypeptide(L)'
;MSFDTRDLEVFDGFHAYGTFDAATATYARVGREVRYWPLLADQPAARIWAASAEPGYDDRAIPGRVGTFLDRRNGATYRATLDGAAASDPDWILITSWNEWWENTHIEPSVNFGDQYLQITREFAARWKQQ
;
A
#
# COMPACT_ATOMS: atom_id res chain seq x y z
N MET A 1 -10.60 1.85 -7.44
CA MET A 1 -11.04 1.07 -6.26
C MET A 1 -11.96 1.96 -5.44
N SER A 2 -13.17 1.51 -5.13
CA SER A 2 -14.06 2.22 -4.21
C SER A 2 -13.87 1.61 -2.82
N PHE A 3 -13.64 2.45 -1.81
CA PHE A 3 -13.70 2.05 -0.40
C PHE A 3 -15.06 2.47 0.13
N ASP A 4 -16.10 1.74 -0.27
CA ASP A 4 -17.47 2.00 0.18
C ASP A 4 -17.73 1.16 1.42
N THR A 5 -18.11 1.79 2.54
CA THR A 5 -18.32 1.09 3.80
C THR A 5 -19.41 0.01 3.75
N ARG A 6 -20.29 0.02 2.74
CA ARG A 6 -21.26 -1.07 2.51
C ARG A 6 -20.58 -2.39 2.15
N ASP A 7 -19.41 -2.35 1.54
CA ASP A 7 -18.65 -3.56 1.23
C ASP A 7 -18.20 -4.29 2.51
N LEU A 8 -18.09 -3.61 3.66
CA LEU A 8 -17.77 -4.22 4.96
C LEU A 8 -18.94 -5.02 5.57
N GLU A 9 -20.14 -4.97 4.97
CA GLU A 9 -21.24 -5.88 5.31
C GLU A 9 -20.95 -7.31 4.84
N VAL A 10 -20.14 -7.46 3.79
CA VAL A 10 -19.85 -8.75 3.14
C VAL A 10 -18.38 -9.14 3.30
N PHE A 11 -17.46 -8.19 3.22
CA PHE A 11 -16.03 -8.42 3.34
C PHE A 11 -15.51 -8.07 4.73
N ASP A 12 -14.50 -8.81 5.19
CA ASP A 12 -13.88 -8.58 6.50
C ASP A 12 -12.87 -7.44 6.51
N GLY A 13 -12.69 -6.71 5.41
CA GLY A 13 -11.72 -5.64 5.36
C GLY A 13 -11.45 -5.09 3.97
N PHE A 14 -10.52 -4.13 3.92
CA PHE A 14 -10.10 -3.47 2.69
C PHE A 14 -8.60 -3.53 2.49
N HIS A 15 -8.21 -3.57 1.22
CA HIS A 15 -6.87 -3.26 0.77
C HIS A 15 -6.93 -2.48 -0.55
N ALA A 16 -5.89 -1.71 -0.86
CA ALA A 16 -5.65 -1.18 -2.21
C ALA A 16 -4.48 -1.95 -2.83
N TYR A 17 -4.46 -2.26 -4.13
CA TYR A 17 -3.27 -2.89 -4.73
C TYR A 17 -2.21 -1.84 -5.14
N GLY A 18 -2.53 -0.96 -6.09
CA GLY A 18 -1.66 0.16 -6.49
C GLY A 18 -1.94 1.44 -5.70
N THR A 19 -0.90 2.20 -5.38
CA THR A 19 -0.92 3.45 -4.61
C THR A 19 -0.21 4.54 -5.39
N PHE A 20 -0.82 4.96 -6.51
CA PHE A 20 -0.24 5.93 -7.43
C PHE A 20 0.04 7.31 -6.81
N ASP A 21 -0.43 7.55 -5.59
CA ASP A 21 0.05 8.62 -4.70
C ASP A 21 0.41 8.06 -3.31
N ALA A 22 1.18 8.83 -2.54
CA ALA A 22 1.35 8.60 -1.11
C ALA A 22 0.02 8.92 -0.41
N ALA A 23 -0.96 8.01 -0.58
CA ALA A 23 -2.40 8.13 -0.37
C ALA A 23 -2.83 8.41 1.07
N THR A 24 -2.17 9.33 1.74
CA THR A 24 -2.25 9.59 3.18
C THR A 24 -3.65 10.00 3.60
N ALA A 25 -4.30 10.92 2.88
CA ALA A 25 -5.66 11.36 3.23
C ALA A 25 -6.72 10.27 3.00
N THR A 26 -6.64 9.56 1.86
CA THR A 26 -7.56 8.46 1.54
C THR A 26 -7.35 7.32 2.53
N TYR A 27 -6.11 6.92 2.80
CA TYR A 27 -5.80 5.83 3.73
C TYR A 27 -6.19 6.18 5.16
N ALA A 28 -5.90 7.38 5.65
CA ALA A 28 -6.34 7.81 6.98
C ALA A 28 -7.88 7.86 7.10
N ARG A 29 -8.59 8.20 6.01
CA ARG A 29 -10.05 8.08 5.98
C ARG A 29 -10.48 6.61 6.06
N VAL A 30 -9.96 5.76 5.18
CA VAL A 30 -10.35 4.34 5.07
C VAL A 30 -10.01 3.58 6.35
N GLY A 31 -8.81 3.77 6.91
CA GLY A 31 -8.42 3.14 8.18
C GLY A 31 -9.37 3.50 9.32
N ARG A 32 -9.82 4.76 9.41
CA ARG A 32 -10.84 5.18 10.38
C ARG A 32 -12.22 4.57 10.08
N GLU A 33 -12.64 4.58 8.82
CA GLU A 33 -13.91 3.99 8.40
C GLU A 33 -13.96 2.50 8.76
N VAL A 34 -12.92 1.73 8.43
CA VAL A 34 -12.80 0.30 8.76
C VAL A 34 -12.79 0.08 10.27
N ARG A 35 -11.97 0.85 11.01
CA ARG A 35 -11.86 0.73 12.47
C ARG A 35 -13.16 1.00 13.20
N TYR A 36 -13.91 2.01 12.77
CA TYR A 36 -15.15 2.43 13.45
C TYR A 36 -16.41 1.83 12.83
N TRP A 37 -16.32 1.13 11.70
CA TRP A 37 -17.45 0.44 11.09
C TRP A 37 -18.25 -0.44 12.07
N PRO A 38 -17.64 -1.22 12.99
CA PRO A 38 -18.40 -2.06 13.92
C PRO A 38 -19.32 -1.26 14.84
N LEU A 39 -19.05 0.04 15.08
CA LEU A 39 -19.91 0.90 15.88
C LEU A 39 -21.22 1.30 15.17
N LEU A 40 -21.27 1.10 13.85
CA LEU A 40 -22.39 1.46 12.99
C LEU A 40 -23.16 0.24 12.46
N ALA A 41 -22.63 -0.96 12.69
CA ALA A 41 -23.18 -2.21 12.15
C ALA A 41 -24.20 -2.85 13.08
N ASP A 42 -25.30 -3.38 12.51
CA ASP A 42 -26.31 -4.14 13.25
C ASP A 42 -25.73 -5.40 13.90
N GLN A 43 -24.74 -6.02 13.25
CA GLN A 43 -23.97 -7.16 13.75
C GLN A 43 -22.49 -6.77 13.82
N PRO A 44 -22.03 -6.21 14.95
CA PRO A 44 -20.67 -5.68 15.06
C PRO A 44 -19.64 -6.81 14.99
N ALA A 45 -18.72 -6.70 14.02
CA ALA A 45 -17.57 -7.57 13.88
C ALA A 45 -16.36 -6.74 13.47
N ALA A 46 -15.18 -7.05 14.00
CA ALA A 46 -13.95 -6.37 13.63
C ALA A 46 -13.67 -6.50 12.13
N ARG A 47 -13.05 -5.46 11.56
CA ARG A 47 -12.66 -5.39 10.15
C ARG A 47 -11.18 -5.06 10.04
N ILE A 48 -10.56 -5.52 8.97
CA ILE A 48 -9.12 -5.42 8.72
C ILE A 48 -8.85 -4.30 7.72
N TRP A 49 -7.99 -3.35 8.09
CA TRP A 49 -7.41 -2.41 7.15
C TRP A 49 -6.00 -2.85 6.76
N ALA A 50 -5.81 -3.19 5.48
CA ALA A 50 -4.55 -3.64 4.94
C ALA A 50 -4.01 -2.61 3.94
N ALA A 51 -3.27 -1.62 4.46
CA ALA A 51 -2.74 -0.51 3.66
C ALA A 51 -1.60 -0.97 2.76
N SER A 52 -1.52 -0.47 1.53
CA SER A 52 -0.44 -0.84 0.61
C SER A 52 0.64 0.21 0.50
N ALA A 53 1.84 -0.25 0.18
CA ALA A 53 2.96 0.60 -0.19
C ALA A 53 3.66 0.03 -1.42
N GLU A 54 4.09 0.90 -2.32
CA GLU A 54 4.86 0.53 -3.50
C GLU A 54 6.13 1.39 -3.63
N PRO A 55 7.21 0.84 -4.22
CA PRO A 55 8.47 1.57 -4.34
C PRO A 55 8.47 2.65 -5.42
N GLY A 56 7.53 2.54 -6.36
CA GLY A 56 7.34 3.35 -7.56
C GLY A 56 6.56 2.52 -8.57
N TYR A 57 6.29 3.08 -9.74
CA TYR A 57 5.48 2.45 -10.78
C TYR A 57 5.95 2.93 -12.16
N ASP A 58 6.02 2.03 -13.14
CA ASP A 58 6.27 2.37 -14.54
C ASP A 58 5.70 1.30 -15.47
N ASP A 59 4.59 1.61 -16.15
CA ASP A 59 3.99 0.74 -17.15
C ASP A 59 4.08 1.31 -18.57
N ARG A 60 4.92 2.33 -18.80
CA ARG A 60 5.08 2.96 -20.12
C ARG A 60 5.63 2.00 -21.18
N ALA A 61 6.27 0.91 -20.76
CA ALA A 61 6.77 -0.14 -21.63
C ALA A 61 5.70 -1.19 -22.00
N ILE A 62 4.52 -1.16 -21.38
CA ILE A 62 3.44 -2.12 -21.66
C ILE A 62 2.68 -1.71 -22.93
N PRO A 63 2.64 -2.56 -23.98
CA PRO A 63 1.92 -2.23 -25.20
C PRO A 63 0.42 -1.98 -24.96
N GLY A 64 -0.11 -0.92 -25.56
CA GLY A 64 -1.54 -0.58 -25.49
C GLY A 64 -1.97 0.19 -24.24
N ARG A 65 -1.05 0.52 -23.32
CA ARG A 65 -1.35 1.42 -22.19
C ARG A 65 -0.95 2.87 -22.51
N VAL A 66 -1.67 3.83 -21.93
CA VAL A 66 -1.31 5.27 -21.99
C VAL A 66 0.04 5.52 -21.30
N GLY A 67 0.36 4.71 -20.29
CA GLY A 67 1.58 4.84 -19.50
C GLY A 67 1.37 5.76 -18.28
N THR A 68 1.72 5.26 -17.11
CA THR A 68 1.82 5.98 -15.85
C THR A 68 3.22 5.79 -15.29
N PHE A 69 3.75 6.82 -14.66
CA PHE A 69 5.09 6.81 -14.10
C PHE A 69 5.11 7.50 -12.74
N LEU A 70 5.60 6.75 -11.75
CA LEU A 70 5.93 7.21 -10.42
C LEU A 70 7.40 6.86 -10.16
N ASP A 71 8.26 7.87 -10.18
CA ASP A 71 9.68 7.70 -9.94
C ASP A 71 9.93 7.15 -8.53
N ARG A 72 10.83 6.16 -8.41
CA ARG A 72 11.26 5.61 -7.14
C ARG A 72 12.08 6.61 -6.30
N ARG A 73 12.64 7.65 -6.93
CA ARG A 73 13.41 8.74 -6.30
C ARG A 73 14.48 8.22 -5.34
N ASN A 74 15.26 7.23 -5.80
CA ASN A 74 16.27 6.55 -5.01
C ASN A 74 15.75 6.02 -3.65
N GLY A 75 14.56 5.43 -3.66
CA GLY A 75 13.88 4.88 -2.47
C GLY A 75 13.07 5.89 -1.66
N ALA A 76 13.16 7.19 -1.93
CA ALA A 76 12.37 8.20 -1.21
C ALA A 76 10.87 8.01 -1.41
N THR A 77 10.44 7.58 -2.60
CA THR A 77 9.03 7.26 -2.86
C THR A 77 8.57 6.07 -2.00
N TYR A 78 9.35 5.00 -1.96
CA TYR A 78 8.98 3.82 -1.16
C TYR A 78 8.87 4.12 0.34
N ARG A 79 9.80 4.92 0.87
CA ARG A 79 9.75 5.33 2.27
C ARG A 79 8.51 6.16 2.56
N ALA A 80 8.15 7.08 1.67
CA ALA A 80 6.96 7.90 1.81
C ALA A 80 5.66 7.10 1.73
N THR A 81 5.57 6.10 0.84
CA THR A 81 4.38 5.23 0.74
C THR A 81 4.25 4.32 1.96
N LEU A 82 5.36 3.75 2.44
CA LEU A 82 5.39 2.96 3.69
C LEU A 82 5.00 3.79 4.92
N ASP A 83 5.55 5.00 5.07
CA ASP A 83 5.23 5.89 6.18
C ASP A 83 3.77 6.38 6.10
N GLY A 84 3.26 6.64 4.90
CA GLY A 84 1.86 6.98 4.67
C GLY A 84 0.89 5.83 4.98
N ALA A 85 1.27 4.59 4.62
CA ALA A 85 0.53 3.39 4.99
C ALA A 85 0.48 3.22 6.52
N ALA A 86 1.62 3.29 7.20
CA ALA A 86 1.69 3.19 8.67
C ALA A 86 0.87 4.29 9.37
N ALA A 87 0.90 5.53 8.87
CA ALA A 87 0.16 6.65 9.45
C ALA A 87 -1.36 6.49 9.38
N SER A 88 -1.87 5.55 8.57
CA SER A 88 -3.30 5.21 8.50
C SER A 88 -3.77 4.22 9.58
N ASP A 89 -2.89 3.86 10.51
CA ASP A 89 -3.12 2.93 11.61
C ASP A 89 -3.69 1.57 11.12
N PRO A 90 -3.01 0.91 10.16
CA PRO A 90 -3.48 -0.33 9.56
C PRO A 90 -3.21 -1.54 10.44
N ASP A 91 -4.01 -2.58 10.26
CA ASP A 91 -3.73 -3.89 10.83
C ASP A 91 -2.55 -4.53 10.10
N TRP A 92 -2.53 -4.46 8.77
CA TRP A 92 -1.49 -5.02 7.90
C TRP A 92 -0.94 -4.00 6.92
N ILE A 93 0.32 -4.19 6.52
CA ILE A 93 0.93 -3.45 5.42
C ILE A 93 1.25 -4.43 4.29
N LEU A 94 0.68 -4.17 3.11
CA LEU A 94 0.96 -4.92 1.88
C LEU A 94 2.05 -4.20 1.09
N ILE A 95 2.96 -4.98 0.53
CA ILE A 95 3.98 -4.46 -0.39
C ILE A 95 3.57 -4.85 -1.79
N THR A 96 3.27 -3.84 -2.61
CA THR A 96 3.07 -3.98 -4.04
C THR A 96 4.37 -3.58 -4.72
N SER A 97 5.22 -4.52 -5.16
CA SER A 97 5.07 -5.98 -5.16
C SER A 97 6.41 -6.66 -4.89
N TRP A 98 6.41 -7.99 -4.70
CA TRP A 98 7.67 -8.73 -4.74
C TRP A 98 8.34 -8.58 -6.11
N ASN A 99 7.68 -9.00 -7.19
CA ASN A 99 8.29 -9.14 -8.52
C ASN A 99 7.36 -8.82 -9.71
N GLU A 100 6.47 -7.84 -9.62
CA GLU A 100 5.72 -7.38 -10.80
C GLU A 100 6.61 -6.47 -11.65
N TRP A 101 7.35 -7.10 -12.57
CA TRP A 101 8.35 -6.44 -13.41
C TRP A 101 7.73 -5.56 -14.48
N TRP A 102 6.56 -5.92 -15.03
CA TRP A 102 5.93 -5.16 -16.11
C TRP A 102 5.46 -3.77 -15.68
N GLU A 103 5.02 -3.65 -14.43
CA GLU A 103 4.60 -2.38 -13.83
C GLU A 103 5.73 -1.73 -13.00
N ASN A 104 6.91 -2.34 -12.98
CA ASN A 104 8.10 -1.86 -12.28
C ASN A 104 7.84 -1.53 -10.79
N THR A 105 7.00 -2.34 -10.11
CA THR A 105 6.71 -2.20 -8.67
C THR A 105 7.53 -3.18 -7.80
N HIS A 106 8.36 -4.01 -8.41
CA HIS A 106 9.16 -5.04 -7.73
C HIS A 106 10.10 -4.49 -6.64
N ILE A 107 10.20 -5.19 -5.52
CA ILE A 107 11.27 -5.03 -4.52
C ILE A 107 12.33 -6.14 -4.63
N GLU A 108 12.10 -7.15 -5.48
CA GLU A 108 13.07 -8.19 -5.84
C GLU A 108 14.41 -7.55 -6.28
N PRO A 109 15.56 -8.09 -5.86
CA PRO A 109 16.84 -7.54 -6.26
C PRO A 109 17.04 -7.52 -7.78
N SER A 110 17.61 -6.43 -8.29
CA SER A 110 17.80 -6.23 -9.73
C SER A 110 19.17 -5.64 -10.04
N VAL A 111 19.56 -5.69 -11.32
CA VAL A 111 20.80 -5.03 -11.79
C VAL A 111 20.73 -3.51 -11.54
N ASN A 112 19.55 -2.90 -11.67
CA ASN A 112 19.39 -1.45 -11.56
C ASN A 112 19.27 -0.97 -10.10
N PHE A 113 18.85 -1.83 -9.18
CA PHE A 113 18.50 -1.44 -7.81
C PHE A 113 19.24 -2.21 -6.72
N GLY A 114 20.01 -3.25 -7.07
CA GLY A 114 20.62 -4.14 -6.09
C GLY A 114 19.56 -4.69 -5.13
N ASP A 115 19.90 -4.78 -3.85
CA ASP A 115 18.98 -5.19 -2.77
C ASP A 115 18.36 -3.99 -2.01
N GLN A 116 18.49 -2.76 -2.52
CA GLN A 116 18.11 -1.53 -1.84
C GLN A 116 16.68 -1.57 -1.27
N TYR A 117 15.71 -2.06 -2.05
CA TYR A 117 14.30 -2.09 -1.64
C TYR A 117 14.02 -3.17 -0.58
N LEU A 118 14.81 -4.24 -0.52
CA LEU A 118 14.79 -5.18 0.61
C LEU A 118 15.34 -4.55 1.89
N GLN A 119 16.42 -3.78 1.78
CA GLN A 119 17.01 -3.04 2.91
C GLN A 119 16.01 -2.02 3.48
N ILE A 120 15.37 -1.23 2.61
CA ILE A 120 14.30 -0.29 3.00
C ILE A 120 13.16 -1.03 3.71
N THR A 121 12.70 -2.15 3.15
CA THR A 121 11.62 -2.97 3.72
C THR A 121 11.99 -3.49 5.10
N ARG A 122 13.23 -3.99 5.27
CA ARG A 122 13.72 -4.48 6.57
C ARG A 122 13.76 -3.37 7.61
N GLU A 123 14.33 -2.21 7.27
CA GLU A 123 14.41 -1.05 8.17
C GLU A 123 13.03 -0.60 8.61
N PHE A 124 12.10 -0.48 7.67
CA PHE A 124 10.72 -0.10 7.94
C PHE A 124 10.01 -1.12 8.82
N ALA A 125 10.08 -2.41 8.47
CA ALA A 125 9.42 -3.47 9.25
C ALA A 125 9.96 -3.56 10.68
N ALA A 126 11.25 -3.34 10.89
CA ALA A 126 11.86 -3.28 12.21
C ALA A 126 11.31 -2.10 13.03
N ARG A 127 11.16 -0.92 12.41
CA ARG A 127 10.58 0.27 13.04
C ARG A 127 9.09 0.10 13.35
N TRP A 128 8.30 -0.41 12.41
CA TRP A 128 6.84 -0.54 12.56
C TRP A 128 6.46 -1.53 13.66
N LYS A 129 7.20 -2.64 13.81
CA LYS A 129 6.96 -3.64 14.87
C LYS A 129 7.28 -3.15 16.30
N GLN A 130 7.91 -1.99 16.44
CA GLN A 130 8.24 -1.39 17.74
C GLN A 130 7.22 -0.32 18.16
N GLN A 131 6.22 -0.04 17.33
CA GLN A 131 5.14 0.90 17.62
C GLN A 131 4.05 0.28 18.48
#